data_AF-A0A2I0PRT9-F1
#
_entry.id   AF-A0A2I0PRT9-F1
#
_cell.length_a   1.000
_cell.length_b   1.000
_cell.length_c   1.000
_cell.angle_alpha   90.00
_cell.angle_beta   90.00
_cell.angle_gamma   90.00
#
_symmetry.space_group_name_H-M   'P 1'
#
loop_
_entity.id
_entity.type
_entity.pdbx_description
1 polymer ?
#
loop_
_entity_poly.entity_id
_entity_poly.type
_entity_poly.pdbx_seq_one_letter_code
_entity_poly.pdbx_strand_id
1 'polypeptide(L)'
;MKQKENRLLGLMNKYQHKQPGELYSCDELSMKKYRLREKIQFVQRNKKGLNLSDNDVERVIYILKSVKDLRLLYRGCKWETIVLAIMVAVKEESTGSLVTFRDYKIIKQYKLKERIYATVISRLWKLERKNKPISEIDHLKGSSNPAMTW
;
A
#
# COMPACT_ATOMS: atom_id res chain seq x y z
N MET A 1 23.87 53.65 0.11
CA MET A 1 22.76 52.74 -0.29
C MET A 1 23.14 51.25 -0.19
N LYS A 2 24.29 50.81 -0.72
CA LYS A 2 24.74 49.39 -0.73
C LYS A 2 24.76 48.65 0.62
N GLN A 3 24.95 49.34 1.74
CA GLN A 3 25.05 48.71 3.06
C GLN A 3 23.68 48.24 3.61
N LYS A 4 22.59 48.91 3.21
CA LYS A 4 21.22 48.50 3.60
C LYS A 4 20.78 47.25 2.83
N GLU A 5 21.12 47.14 1.55
CA GLU A 5 20.82 45.98 0.70
C GLU A 5 21.52 44.70 1.17
N ASN A 6 22.81 44.78 1.51
CA ASN A 6 23.55 43.64 2.05
C ASN A 6 22.99 43.16 3.40
N ARG A 7 22.46 44.07 4.22
CA ARG A 7 21.82 43.75 5.50
C ARG A 7 20.46 43.07 5.29
N LEU A 8 19.74 43.47 4.25
CA LEU A 8 18.46 42.89 3.83
C LEU A 8 18.64 41.47 3.27
N LEU A 9 19.65 41.27 2.40
CA LEU A 9 20.06 39.95 1.90
C LEU A 9 20.46 39.00 3.03
N GLY A 10 21.23 39.49 4.01
CA GLY A 10 21.61 38.71 5.19
C GLY A 10 20.42 38.31 6.08
N LEU A 11 19.38 39.15 6.16
CA LEU A 11 18.13 38.82 6.85
C LEU A 11 17.32 37.81 6.04
N MET A 12 17.17 38.00 4.73
CA MET A 12 16.43 37.07 3.86
C MET A 12 17.05 35.66 3.87
N ASN A 13 18.37 35.54 3.84
CA ASN A 13 19.05 34.24 3.99
C ASN A 13 18.84 33.61 5.37
N LYS A 14 18.73 34.40 6.44
CA LYS A 14 18.42 33.88 7.79
C LYS A 14 16.98 33.35 7.91
N TYR A 15 16.03 33.89 7.15
CA TYR A 15 14.64 33.43 7.12
C TYR A 15 14.36 32.35 6.06
N GLN A 16 15.31 32.05 5.17
CA GLN A 16 15.22 30.89 4.29
C GLN A 16 15.30 29.56 5.05
N HIS A 17 15.85 29.54 6.27
CA HIS A 17 16.01 28.34 7.08
C HIS A 17 15.23 28.55 8.39
N LYS A 18 14.27 27.65 8.67
CA LYS A 18 13.37 27.76 9.82
C LYS A 18 14.14 27.83 11.13
N GLN A 19 13.75 28.75 12.01
CA GLN A 19 14.46 28.98 13.26
C GLN A 19 14.21 27.84 14.26
N PRO A 20 15.18 27.53 15.14
CA PRO A 20 14.99 26.55 16.20
C PRO A 20 13.87 27.02 17.15
N GLY A 21 12.72 26.33 17.11
CA GLY A 21 11.52 26.68 17.89
C GLY A 21 10.24 26.84 17.06
N GLU A 22 10.33 26.89 15.73
CA GLU A 22 9.14 26.86 14.88
C GLU A 22 8.41 25.50 15.00
N LEU A 23 7.13 25.54 15.39
CA LEU A 23 6.25 24.39 15.39
C LEU A 23 6.23 23.76 13.99
N TYR A 24 6.51 22.46 13.91
CA TYR A 24 6.28 21.71 12.68
C TYR A 24 4.81 21.84 12.32
N SER A 25 4.48 22.69 11.34
CA SER A 25 3.27 22.48 10.56
C SER A 25 3.48 21.15 9.86
N CYS A 26 2.97 20.08 10.45
CA CYS A 26 2.94 18.79 9.78
C CYS A 26 1.96 18.97 8.62
N ASP A 27 2.45 19.41 7.47
CA ASP A 27 1.67 19.45 6.24
C ASP A 27 1.02 18.08 6.07
N GLU A 28 -0.27 18.01 5.77
CA GLU A 28 -0.98 16.72 5.67
C GLU A 28 -0.32 15.74 4.69
N LEU A 29 0.40 16.29 3.70
CA LEU A 29 1.25 15.57 2.75
C LEU A 29 2.41 14.83 3.45
N SER A 30 3.02 15.45 4.46
CA SER A 30 4.07 14.84 5.30
C SER A 30 3.51 13.66 6.10
N MET A 31 2.34 13.83 6.73
CA MET A 31 1.70 12.78 7.53
C MET A 31 1.24 11.58 6.68
N LYS A 32 0.71 11.81 5.48
CA LYS A 32 0.35 10.73 4.55
C LYS A 32 1.59 9.95 4.10
N LYS A 33 2.67 10.64 3.76
CA LYS A 33 3.96 10.01 3.39
C LYS A 33 4.55 9.22 4.55
N TYR A 34 4.48 9.75 5.78
CA TYR A 34 4.93 9.08 6.98
C TYR A 34 4.16 7.77 7.22
N ARG A 35 2.83 7.82 7.20
CA ARG A 35 1.98 6.63 7.37
C ARG A 35 2.21 5.58 6.29
N LEU A 36 2.46 6.00 5.05
CA LEU A 36 2.82 5.06 3.97
C LEU A 36 4.18 4.41 4.24
N ARG A 37 5.18 5.19 4.69
CA ARG A 37 6.50 4.68 5.06
C ARG A 37 6.43 3.65 6.19
N GLU A 38 5.62 3.89 7.21
CA GLU A 38 5.40 2.92 8.31
C GLU A 38 4.86 1.58 7.79
N LYS A 39 3.90 1.62 6.86
CA LYS A 39 3.35 0.41 6.22
C LYS A 39 4.40 -0.32 5.40
N ILE A 40 5.22 0.41 4.63
CA ILE A 40 6.31 -0.20 3.85
C ILE A 40 7.34 -0.86 4.77
N GLN A 41 7.74 -0.17 5.85
CA GLN A 41 8.65 -0.74 6.85
C GLN A 41 8.05 -1.96 7.55
N PHE A 42 6.73 -1.98 7.76
CA PHE A 42 6.05 -3.16 8.28
C PHE A 42 6.19 -4.35 7.32
N VAL A 43 5.95 -4.17 6.02
CA VAL A 43 6.12 -5.23 5.02
C VAL A 43 7.56 -5.75 5.02
N GLN A 44 8.54 -4.85 4.98
CA GLN A 44 9.96 -5.20 4.96
C GLN A 44 10.40 -6.00 6.20
N ARG A 45 9.96 -5.59 7.39
CA ARG A 45 10.26 -6.30 8.64
C ARG A 45 9.65 -7.71 8.68
N ASN A 46 8.49 -7.88 8.07
CA ASN A 46 7.70 -9.09 8.17
C ASN A 46 7.81 -10.02 6.94
N LYS A 47 8.56 -9.64 5.89
CA LYS A 47 8.67 -10.44 4.66
C LYS A 47 9.19 -11.86 4.89
N LYS A 48 10.16 -12.02 5.78
CA LYS A 48 10.70 -13.33 6.19
C LYS A 48 9.68 -14.18 6.94
N GLY A 49 8.76 -13.55 7.66
CA GLY A 49 7.71 -14.25 8.40
C GLY A 49 6.69 -14.96 7.50
N LEU A 50 6.63 -14.62 6.22
CA LEU A 50 5.76 -15.22 5.20
C LEU A 50 6.54 -15.82 4.01
N ASN A 51 7.88 -15.86 4.08
CA ASN A 51 8.76 -16.25 2.97
C ASN A 51 8.40 -15.55 1.65
N LEU A 52 8.19 -14.23 1.71
CA LEU A 52 7.94 -13.40 0.52
C LEU A 52 9.24 -13.16 -0.25
N SER A 53 9.18 -13.28 -1.57
CA SER A 53 10.25 -12.82 -2.47
C SER A 53 10.29 -11.28 -2.55
N ASP A 54 11.36 -10.71 -3.09
CA ASP A 54 11.43 -9.26 -3.27
C ASP A 54 10.39 -8.76 -4.28
N ASN A 55 10.08 -9.55 -5.31
CA ASN A 55 8.98 -9.27 -6.24
C ASN A 55 7.62 -9.23 -5.53
N ASP A 56 7.37 -10.15 -4.59
CA ASP A 56 6.13 -10.14 -3.81
C ASP A 56 6.03 -8.87 -2.94
N VAL A 57 7.15 -8.45 -2.36
CA VAL A 57 7.22 -7.23 -1.56
C VAL A 57 6.91 -6.00 -2.42
N GLU A 58 7.46 -5.91 -3.62
CA GLU A 58 7.14 -4.83 -4.56
C GLU A 58 5.67 -4.80 -4.93
N ARG A 59 5.06 -5.96 -5.20
CA ARG A 59 3.61 -6.08 -5.47
C ARG A 59 2.78 -5.60 -4.29
N VAL A 60 3.12 -6.00 -3.06
CA VAL A 60 2.44 -5.50 -1.86
C VAL A 60 2.58 -3.98 -1.73
N ILE A 61 3.78 -3.43 -1.95
CA ILE A 61 4.01 -1.99 -1.89
C ILE A 61 3.19 -1.24 -2.95
N TYR A 62 3.07 -1.79 -4.15
CA TYR A 62 2.23 -1.24 -5.21
C TYR A 62 0.76 -1.17 -4.79
N ILE A 63 0.22 -2.25 -4.23
CA ILE A 63 -1.17 -2.28 -3.70
C ILE A 63 -1.33 -1.24 -2.58
N LEU A 64 -0.36 -1.11 -1.68
CA LEU A 64 -0.42 -0.11 -0.60
C LEU A 64 -0.39 1.33 -1.11
N LYS A 65 0.28 1.59 -2.23
CA LYS A 65 0.28 2.91 -2.90
C LYS A 65 -1.03 3.20 -3.63
N SER A 66 -1.67 2.18 -4.20
CA SER A 66 -2.94 2.33 -4.92
C SER A 66 -4.14 2.53 -3.98
N VAL A 67 -4.09 1.93 -2.78
CA VAL A 67 -5.15 2.06 -1.77
C VAL A 67 -4.99 3.36 -0.96
N LYS A 68 -5.84 4.35 -1.26
CA LYS A 68 -5.87 5.66 -0.56
C LYS A 68 -6.03 5.54 0.96
N ASP A 69 -6.90 4.63 1.42
CA ASP A 69 -7.13 4.39 2.85
C ASP A 69 -7.42 2.90 3.13
N LEU A 70 -6.58 2.27 3.96
CA LEU A 70 -6.73 0.88 4.37
C LEU A 70 -7.99 0.65 5.22
N ARG A 71 -8.51 1.68 5.90
CA ARG A 71 -9.75 1.57 6.68
C ARG A 71 -10.98 1.32 5.79
N LEU A 72 -10.91 1.62 4.50
CA LEU A 72 -11.94 1.24 3.53
C LEU A 72 -12.02 -0.28 3.35
N LEU A 73 -10.90 -0.98 3.50
CA LEU A 73 -10.85 -2.44 3.46
C LEU A 73 -11.46 -3.02 4.73
N TYR A 74 -11.04 -2.58 5.91
CA TYR A 74 -11.66 -3.02 7.15
C TYR A 74 -11.45 -2.02 8.28
N ARG A 75 -12.53 -1.57 8.92
CA ARG A 75 -12.46 -0.59 10.03
C ARG A 75 -12.23 -1.24 11.39
N GLY A 76 -12.59 -2.51 11.55
CA GLY A 76 -12.62 -3.21 12.83
C GLY A 76 -11.28 -3.80 13.28
N CYS A 77 -10.18 -3.58 12.55
CA CYS A 77 -8.87 -4.09 12.94
C CYS A 77 -7.78 -3.05 12.71
N LYS A 78 -6.59 -3.34 13.27
CA LYS A 78 -5.42 -2.50 13.09
C LYS A 78 -4.93 -2.56 11.64
N TRP A 79 -4.29 -1.50 11.17
CA TRP A 79 -3.82 -1.43 9.79
C TRP A 79 -2.77 -2.52 9.50
N GLU A 80 -1.97 -2.92 10.49
CA GLU A 80 -0.99 -4.00 10.41
C GLU A 80 -1.65 -5.32 10.00
N THR A 81 -2.83 -5.63 10.57
CA THR A 81 -3.60 -6.84 10.23
C THR A 81 -4.11 -6.77 8.79
N ILE A 82 -4.48 -5.59 8.30
CA ILE A 82 -4.92 -5.38 6.91
C ILE A 82 -3.75 -5.54 5.95
N VAL A 83 -2.59 -4.94 6.27
CA VAL A 83 -1.37 -5.08 5.47
C VAL A 83 -0.93 -6.54 5.45
N LEU A 84 -1.00 -7.24 6.58
CA LEU A 84 -0.68 -8.67 6.63
C LEU A 84 -1.64 -9.50 5.76
N ALA A 85 -2.93 -9.19 5.76
CA ALA A 85 -3.89 -9.85 4.86
C ALA A 85 -3.52 -9.67 3.38
N ILE A 86 -3.08 -8.46 2.99
CA ILE A 86 -2.59 -8.19 1.63
C ILE A 86 -1.33 -9.01 1.34
N MET A 87 -0.38 -9.08 2.29
CA MET A 87 0.82 -9.89 2.15
C MET A 87 0.51 -11.38 1.95
N VAL A 88 -0.47 -11.92 2.70
CA VAL A 88 -0.93 -13.31 2.54
C VAL A 88 -1.53 -13.53 1.16
N ALA A 89 -2.40 -12.62 0.68
CA ALA A 89 -3.00 -12.76 -0.64
C ALA A 89 -1.97 -12.75 -1.78
N VAL A 90 -0.96 -11.86 -1.71
CA VAL A 90 0.12 -11.85 -2.70
C VAL A 90 0.94 -13.14 -2.62
N LYS A 91 1.18 -13.68 -1.42
CA LYS A 91 1.86 -14.97 -1.26
C LYS A 91 1.08 -16.09 -1.94
N GLU A 92 -0.22 -16.18 -1.67
CA GLU A 92 -1.10 -17.21 -2.26
C GLU A 92 -1.16 -17.10 -3.78
N GLU A 93 -1.21 -15.88 -4.31
CA GLU A 93 -1.22 -15.64 -5.77
C GLU A 93 0.12 -16.06 -6.41
N SER A 94 1.25 -15.71 -5.78
CA SER A 94 2.57 -16.03 -6.31
C SER A 94 2.93 -17.51 -6.21
N THR A 95 2.44 -18.23 -5.19
CA THR A 95 2.68 -19.68 -5.06
C THR A 95 1.61 -20.53 -5.71
N GLY A 96 0.46 -19.96 -6.06
CA GLY A 96 -0.72 -20.70 -6.54
C GLY A 96 -1.32 -21.64 -5.49
N SER A 97 -0.96 -21.46 -4.22
CA SER A 97 -1.35 -22.34 -3.11
C SER A 97 -1.88 -21.54 -1.94
N LEU A 98 -2.92 -22.07 -1.30
CA LEU A 98 -3.52 -21.44 -0.13
C LEU A 98 -2.56 -21.47 1.06
N VAL A 99 -2.47 -20.35 1.77
CA VAL A 99 -1.65 -20.23 2.97
C VAL A 99 -2.45 -20.79 4.13
N THR A 100 -1.95 -21.84 4.77
CA THR A 100 -2.54 -22.37 6.00
C THR A 100 -2.20 -21.44 7.17
N PHE A 101 -3.22 -20.82 7.78
CA PHE A 101 -3.03 -19.79 8.82
C PHE A 101 -2.31 -20.31 10.07
N ARG A 102 -2.37 -21.62 10.32
CA ARG A 102 -1.75 -22.27 11.47
C ARG A 102 -0.23 -22.34 11.37
N ASP A 103 0.30 -22.36 10.15
CA ASP A 103 1.71 -22.63 9.86
C ASP A 103 2.58 -21.38 10.10
N TYR A 104 1.97 -20.20 10.04
CA TYR A 104 2.67 -18.93 10.12
C TYR A 104 2.45 -18.25 11.48
N LYS A 105 3.52 -18.19 12.29
CA LYS A 105 3.53 -17.51 13.61
C LYS A 105 3.06 -16.04 13.52
N ILE A 106 3.44 -15.37 12.44
CA ILE A 106 3.10 -13.96 12.21
C ILE A 106 1.58 -13.73 12.09
N ILE A 107 0.85 -14.67 11.48
CA ILE A 107 -0.62 -14.60 11.36
C ILE A 107 -1.28 -14.60 12.75
N LYS A 108 -0.78 -15.44 13.65
CA LYS A 108 -1.23 -15.48 15.05
C LYS A 108 -0.87 -14.19 15.80
N GLN A 109 0.35 -13.69 15.63
CA GLN A 109 0.83 -12.47 16.30
C GLN A 109 -0.03 -11.25 15.99
N TYR A 110 -0.40 -11.06 14.73
CA TYR A 110 -1.25 -9.93 14.31
C TYR A 110 -2.74 -10.23 14.32
N LYS A 111 -3.14 -11.35 14.93
CA LYS A 111 -4.54 -11.79 15.11
C LYS A 111 -5.33 -11.80 13.80
N LEU A 112 -4.67 -12.17 12.69
CA LEU A 112 -5.33 -12.28 11.40
C LEU A 112 -6.19 -13.56 11.39
N LYS A 113 -7.51 -13.37 11.32
CA LYS A 113 -8.50 -14.45 11.22
C LYS A 113 -8.98 -14.57 9.78
N GLU A 114 -9.38 -15.76 9.36
CA GLU A 114 -9.90 -16.04 8.00
C GLU A 114 -11.05 -15.10 7.60
N ARG A 115 -11.98 -14.82 8.52
CA ARG A 115 -13.08 -13.85 8.28
C ARG A 115 -12.57 -12.44 7.96
N ILE A 116 -11.51 -12.00 8.65
CA ILE A 116 -10.89 -10.68 8.42
C ILE A 116 -10.21 -10.69 7.06
N TYR A 117 -9.42 -11.74 6.79
CA TYR A 117 -8.74 -11.96 5.51
C TYR A 117 -9.73 -11.88 4.34
N ALA A 118 -10.76 -12.73 4.35
CA ALA A 118 -11.78 -12.78 3.30
C ALA A 118 -12.47 -11.43 3.08
N THR A 119 -12.75 -10.69 4.16
CA THR A 119 -13.36 -9.36 4.07
C THR A 119 -12.42 -8.34 3.42
N VAL A 120 -11.15 -8.34 3.82
CA VAL A 120 -10.13 -7.42 3.27
C VAL A 120 -9.95 -7.69 1.77
N ILE A 121 -9.75 -8.95 1.36
CA ILE A 121 -9.51 -9.30 -0.04
C ILE A 121 -10.74 -9.04 -0.91
N SER A 122 -11.94 -9.41 -0.44
CA SER A 122 -13.19 -9.14 -1.17
C SER A 122 -13.37 -7.65 -1.45
N ARG A 123 -13.05 -6.79 -0.48
CA ARG A 123 -13.14 -5.33 -0.64
C ARG A 123 -12.00 -4.76 -1.48
N LEU A 124 -10.81 -5.32 -1.38
CA LEU A 124 -9.68 -4.95 -2.23
C LEU A 124 -10.01 -5.19 -3.71
N TRP A 125 -10.51 -6.37 -4.07
CA TRP A 125 -10.95 -6.67 -5.44
C TRP A 125 -12.13 -5.82 -5.90
N LYS A 126 -13.04 -5.43 -5.00
CA LYS A 126 -14.11 -4.49 -5.33
C LYS A 126 -13.55 -3.09 -5.65
N LEU A 127 -12.51 -2.65 -4.94
CA LEU A 127 -11.86 -1.37 -5.23
C LEU A 127 -11.10 -1.42 -6.55
N GLU A 128 -10.37 -2.50 -6.83
CA GLU A 128 -9.67 -2.66 -8.10
C GLU A 128 -10.63 -2.69 -9.29
N ARG A 129 -11.73 -3.46 -9.20
CA ARG A 129 -12.76 -3.51 -10.25
C ARG A 129 -13.48 -2.18 -10.47
N LYS A 130 -13.67 -1.38 -9.42
CA LYS A 130 -14.24 -0.03 -9.58
C LYS A 130 -13.31 0.94 -10.30
N ASN A 131 -12.00 0.73 -10.18
CA ASN A 131 -10.99 1.58 -10.79
C ASN A 131 -10.57 1.11 -12.20
N LYS A 132 -11.00 -0.09 -12.63
CA LYS A 132 -10.86 -0.57 -14.01
C LYS A 132 -12.22 -0.44 -14.72
N PRO A 133 -12.38 0.44 -15.73
CA PRO A 133 -13.63 0.54 -16.46
C PRO A 133 -13.93 -0.79 -17.18
N ILE A 134 -15.19 -1.22 -17.15
CA ILE A 134 -15.66 -2.48 -17.74
C ILE A 134 -15.40 -2.52 -19.26
N SER A 135 -15.20 -1.37 -19.90
CA SER A 135 -14.90 -1.22 -21.32
C SER A 135 -13.60 -1.89 -21.79
N GLU A 136 -12.70 -2.31 -20.90
CA GLU A 136 -11.49 -3.07 -21.26
C GLU A 136 -11.69 -4.60 -21.22
N ILE A 137 -12.84 -5.08 -20.73
CA ILE A 137 -13.12 -6.52 -20.55
C ILE A 137 -13.76 -7.15 -21.81
N ASP A 138 -14.34 -6.33 -22.70
CA ASP A 138 -15.05 -6.81 -23.90
C ASP A 138 -14.14 -7.21 -25.07
N HIS A 139 -12.83 -6.90 -25.03
CA HIS A 139 -11.89 -7.29 -26.08
C HIS A 139 -11.43 -8.76 -26.04
N LEU A 140 -11.86 -9.54 -25.03
CA LEU A 140 -11.53 -10.98 -24.92
C LEU A 140 -12.72 -11.92 -25.18
N LYS A 141 -13.88 -11.39 -25.61
CA LYS A 141 -15.06 -12.19 -26.02
C LYS A 141 -15.32 -12.18 -27.52
N GLY A 142 -14.29 -11.96 -28.33
CA GLY A 142 -14.38 -11.87 -29.79
C GLY A 142 -13.31 -12.66 -30.54
N SER A 143 -13.06 -13.92 -30.17
CA SER A 143 -12.35 -14.87 -31.04
C SER A 143 -12.84 -16.30 -30.78
N SER A 144 -14.14 -16.52 -30.94
CA SER A 144 -14.63 -17.83 -31.36
C SER A 144 -14.27 -17.96 -32.84
N ASN A 145 -13.27 -18.77 -33.14
CA ASN A 145 -12.92 -19.15 -34.51
C ASN A 145 -13.85 -20.30 -34.95
N PRO A 146 -14.83 -20.12 -35.85
CA PRO A 146 -15.60 -21.23 -36.39
C PRO A 146 -15.06 -21.52 -37.78
N ALA A 147 -13.95 -22.24 -37.85
CA ALA A 147 -13.44 -22.79 -39.11
C ALA A 147 -12.90 -24.20 -38.86
N MET A 148 -13.84 -25.12 -38.62
CA MET A 148 -13.66 -26.55 -38.89
C MET A 148 -14.79 -26.96 -39.83
N THR A 149 -14.54 -26.78 -41.13
CA THR A 149 -15.21 -27.52 -42.19
C THR A 149 -14.53 -28.88 -42.29
N TRP A 150 -15.31 -29.96 -42.15
CA TRP A 150 -14.95 -31.31 -42.61
C TRP A 150 -15.36 -31.46 -44.06
#